data_AF-A0A811JRM9-F1
#
_entry.id   AF-A0A811JRM9-F1
#
_cell.length_a   1.000
_cell.length_b   1.000
_cell.length_c   1.000
_cell.angle_alpha   90.00
_cell.angle_beta   90.00
_cell.angle_gamma   90.00
#
_symmetry.space_group_name_H-M   'P 1'
#
loop_
_entity.id
_entity.type
_entity.pdbx_description
1 polymer ?
#
loop_
_entity_poly.entity_id
_entity_poly.type
_entity_poly.pdbx_seq_one_letter_code
_entity_poly.pdbx_strand_id
1 'polypeptide(L)'
;MGVLVKPDPIFPCPGAKVSGVLKYLGEDSAIWSDVAIVNSAGYAISTQCVCIMYRFAVLQDDPRFLELMLSGTAWFIGYFISALVTFLTVWMFKKVQAPQSTIPTKISEMIKQFPDMEIPKVEGNYFIYMDYDSEYSVYAGALIFIGFIAAEFLSITSVYLILKQLEVKKASFSQATYKLHRQLTIALGVQVNLGNGAGTYTGTTTSWLWYSSNY
;
A
#
# COMPACT_ATOMS: atom_id res chain seq x y z
N MET A 1 -10.05 5.49 -5.50
CA MET A 1 -10.18 4.01 -5.42
C MET A 1 -11.62 3.56 -5.22
N GLY A 2 -12.33 4.04 -4.20
CA GLY A 2 -13.73 3.65 -3.93
C GLY A 2 -14.76 3.96 -5.04
N VAL A 3 -14.42 4.81 -6.02
CA VAL A 3 -15.27 5.10 -7.20
C VAL A 3 -14.89 4.25 -8.42
N LEU A 4 -13.64 3.77 -8.49
CA LEU A 4 -13.11 3.09 -9.68
C LEU A 4 -13.37 1.58 -9.66
N VAL A 5 -13.15 0.95 -8.50
CA VAL A 5 -13.20 -0.51 -8.35
C VAL A 5 -14.37 -0.98 -7.47
N LYS A 6 -14.75 -0.13 -6.49
CA LYS A 6 -15.76 -0.37 -5.43
C LYS A 6 -16.04 -1.87 -5.20
N PRO A 7 -15.04 -2.62 -4.68
CA PRO A 7 -15.20 -4.06 -4.51
C PRO A 7 -16.28 -4.30 -3.45
N ASP A 8 -17.41 -4.90 -3.85
CA ASP A 8 -18.44 -5.34 -2.90
C ASP A 8 -18.12 -6.81 -2.55
N PRO A 9 -17.61 -7.10 -1.34
CA PRO A 9 -17.17 -8.44 -0.97
C PRO A 9 -18.35 -9.42 -0.99
N ILE A 10 -18.11 -10.62 -1.53
CA ILE A 10 -19.12 -11.68 -1.61
C ILE A 10 -18.86 -12.66 -0.48
N PHE A 11 -19.28 -12.35 0.74
CA PHE A 11 -19.10 -13.30 1.83
C PHE A 11 -19.93 -14.56 1.59
N PRO A 12 -19.40 -15.79 1.80
CA PRO A 12 -18.07 -16.20 2.29
C PRO A 12 -17.08 -16.54 1.17
N CYS A 13 -17.46 -16.32 -0.09
CA CYS A 13 -16.60 -16.58 -1.22
C CYS A 13 -15.39 -15.62 -1.20
N PRO A 14 -14.17 -16.11 -1.47
CA PRO A 14 -12.98 -15.28 -1.55
C PRO A 14 -13.02 -14.45 -2.83
N GLY A 15 -13.69 -13.31 -2.76
CA GLY A 15 -13.85 -12.44 -3.92
C GLY A 15 -14.69 -11.21 -3.66
N ALA A 16 -14.75 -10.36 -4.68
CA ALA A 16 -15.54 -9.14 -4.66
C ALA A 16 -16.18 -8.89 -6.03
N LYS A 17 -17.38 -8.33 -6.01
CA LYS A 17 -18.02 -7.82 -7.22
C LYS A 17 -17.31 -6.54 -7.65
N VAL A 18 -16.96 -6.46 -8.93
CA VAL A 18 -16.43 -5.24 -9.53
C VAL A 18 -17.57 -4.26 -9.76
N SER A 19 -17.53 -3.13 -9.07
CA SER A 19 -18.50 -2.05 -9.21
C SER A 19 -17.78 -0.75 -9.60
N GLY A 20 -18.38 0.07 -10.48
CA GLY A 20 -17.80 1.36 -10.91
C GLY A 20 -17.33 1.36 -12.36
N VAL A 21 -16.36 2.22 -12.69
CA VAL A 21 -15.94 2.50 -14.07
C VAL A 21 -15.28 1.29 -14.73
N LEU A 22 -14.54 0.49 -13.96
CA LEU A 22 -13.86 -0.69 -14.51
C LEU A 22 -14.82 -1.81 -14.92
N LYS A 23 -16.08 -1.78 -14.47
CA LYS A 23 -17.12 -2.72 -14.93
C LYS A 23 -17.31 -2.69 -16.46
N TYR A 24 -17.10 -1.53 -17.09
CA TYR A 24 -17.28 -1.38 -18.54
C TYR A 24 -16.15 -2.00 -19.38
N LEU A 25 -15.09 -2.52 -18.75
CA LEU A 25 -13.99 -3.20 -19.44
C LEU A 25 -14.29 -4.67 -19.77
N GLY A 26 -15.49 -5.16 -19.46
CA GLY A 26 -15.90 -6.50 -19.83
C GLY A 26 -15.17 -7.58 -19.01
N GLU A 27 -14.76 -8.65 -19.67
CA GLU A 27 -14.12 -9.82 -19.03
C GLU A 27 -12.79 -9.48 -18.34
N ASP A 28 -12.06 -8.47 -18.84
CA ASP A 28 -10.80 -8.02 -18.27
C ASP A 28 -10.98 -7.10 -17.05
N SER A 29 -12.22 -6.73 -16.70
CA SER A 29 -12.51 -5.80 -15.61
C SER A 29 -11.96 -6.25 -14.26
N ALA A 30 -11.96 -7.56 -13.98
CA ALA A 30 -11.39 -8.11 -12.75
C ALA A 30 -9.86 -7.92 -12.69
N ILE A 31 -9.16 -8.20 -13.79
CA ILE A 31 -7.70 -8.05 -13.89
C ILE A 31 -7.31 -6.58 -13.69
N TRP A 32 -7.96 -5.67 -14.42
CA TRP A 32 -7.67 -4.23 -14.29
C TRP A 32 -8.02 -3.68 -12.91
N SER A 33 -9.05 -4.23 -12.27
CA SER A 33 -9.43 -3.85 -10.91
C SER A 33 -8.37 -4.25 -9.89
N ASP A 34 -7.85 -5.47 -9.94
CA ASP A 34 -6.78 -5.93 -9.06
C ASP A 34 -5.49 -5.15 -9.28
N VAL A 35 -5.11 -4.95 -10.54
CA VAL A 35 -3.96 -4.13 -10.93
C VAL A 35 -4.10 -2.71 -10.38
N ALA A 36 -5.27 -2.09 -10.53
CA ALA A 36 -5.53 -0.75 -10.02
C ALA A 36 -5.44 -0.70 -8.50
N ILE A 37 -5.99 -1.71 -7.79
CA ILE A 37 -5.92 -1.79 -6.32
C ILE A 37 -4.45 -1.88 -5.87
N VAL A 38 -3.72 -2.88 -6.37
CA VAL A 38 -2.37 -3.19 -5.91
C VAL A 38 -1.38 -2.09 -6.27
N ASN A 39 -1.41 -1.59 -7.51
CA ASN A 39 -0.49 -0.52 -7.91
C ASN A 39 -0.79 0.77 -7.16
N SER A 40 -2.06 1.11 -6.91
CA SER A 40 -2.39 2.31 -6.11
C SER A 40 -1.89 2.19 -4.66
N ALA A 41 -2.00 1.02 -4.05
CA ALA A 41 -1.43 0.76 -2.73
C ALA A 41 0.11 0.88 -2.74
N GLY A 42 0.75 0.27 -3.74
CA GLY A 42 2.20 0.36 -3.93
C GLY A 42 2.69 1.81 -4.15
N TYR A 43 1.98 2.60 -4.94
CA TYR A 43 2.28 4.02 -5.14
C TYR A 43 2.07 4.86 -3.89
N ALA A 44 1.02 4.57 -3.10
CA ALA A 44 0.79 5.26 -1.84
C ALA A 44 1.95 5.02 -0.85
N ILE A 45 2.39 3.77 -0.70
CA ILE A 45 3.53 3.40 0.17
C ILE A 45 4.81 4.05 -0.37
N SER A 46 5.08 3.93 -1.67
CA SER A 46 6.28 4.48 -2.30
C SER A 46 6.37 6.00 -2.14
N THR A 47 5.25 6.71 -2.28
CA THR A 47 5.18 8.16 -2.07
C THR A 47 5.53 8.51 -0.63
N GLN A 48 5.01 7.76 0.36
CA GLN A 48 5.37 7.98 1.77
C GLN A 48 6.86 7.77 2.03
N CYS A 49 7.45 6.71 1.47
CA CYS A 49 8.90 6.46 1.56
C CYS A 49 9.72 7.59 0.95
N VAL A 50 9.34 8.08 -0.24
CA VAL A 50 10.02 9.21 -0.90
C VAL A 50 9.92 10.49 -0.06
N CYS A 51 8.76 10.79 0.54
CA CYS A 51 8.60 11.94 1.43
C CYS A 51 9.54 11.86 2.66
N ILE A 52 9.68 10.67 3.26
CA ILE A 52 10.60 10.46 4.39
C ILE A 52 12.06 10.63 3.94
N MET A 53 12.43 10.05 2.79
CA MET A 53 13.79 10.18 2.25
C MET A 53 14.13 11.62 1.85
N TYR A 54 13.19 12.36 1.25
CA TYR A 54 13.37 13.77 0.93
C TYR A 54 13.64 14.58 2.19
N ARG A 55 12.85 14.32 3.23
CA ARG A 55 13.03 14.98 4.53
C ARG A 55 14.37 14.61 5.19
N PHE A 56 14.80 13.36 5.07
CA PHE A 56 16.13 12.94 5.48
C PHE A 56 17.20 13.74 4.73
N ALA A 57 17.11 13.82 3.40
CA ALA A 57 18.08 14.53 2.56
C ALA A 57 18.20 16.02 2.88
N VAL A 58 17.08 16.70 3.19
CA VAL A 58 17.07 18.12 3.60
C VAL A 58 17.76 18.35 4.95
N LEU A 59 17.71 17.37 5.86
CA LEU A 59 18.29 17.52 7.20
C LEU A 59 19.78 17.15 7.24
N GLN A 60 20.28 16.37 6.29
CA GLN A 60 21.70 16.01 6.16
C GLN A 60 22.56 17.24 5.86
N ASP A 61 23.77 17.28 6.43
CA ASP A 61 24.77 18.30 6.11
C ASP A 61 25.39 18.09 4.72
N ASP A 62 25.29 16.89 4.17
CA ASP A 62 25.84 16.54 2.87
C ASP A 62 24.85 16.88 1.73
N PRO A 63 25.16 17.86 0.86
CA PRO A 63 24.27 18.29 -0.22
C PRO A 63 24.03 17.21 -1.27
N ARG A 64 24.90 16.18 -1.35
CA ARG A 64 24.78 15.10 -2.34
C ARG A 64 23.49 14.31 -2.21
N PHE A 65 22.95 14.15 -1.00
CA PHE A 65 21.67 13.46 -0.80
C PHE A 65 20.50 14.26 -1.37
N LEU A 66 20.53 15.59 -1.22
CA LEU A 66 19.50 16.46 -1.75
C LEU A 66 19.59 16.54 -3.29
N GLU A 67 20.81 16.63 -3.83
CA GLU A 67 21.05 16.57 -5.28
C GLU A 67 20.57 15.25 -5.88
N LEU A 68 20.78 14.11 -5.21
CA LEU A 68 20.27 12.82 -5.65
C LEU A 68 18.74 12.79 -5.68
N MET A 69 18.07 13.30 -4.64
CA MET A 69 16.60 13.34 -4.56
C MET A 69 15.97 14.30 -5.57
N LEU A 70 16.68 15.36 -5.96
CA LEU A 70 16.25 16.33 -6.96
C LEU A 70 16.74 15.99 -8.38
N SER A 71 17.58 14.97 -8.53
CA SER A 71 18.16 14.59 -9.82
C SER A 71 17.10 14.04 -10.76
N GLY A 72 16.96 14.65 -11.93
CA GLY A 72 16.07 14.16 -12.98
C GLY A 72 16.37 12.72 -13.40
N THR A 73 17.64 12.29 -13.33
CA THR A 73 18.05 10.91 -13.61
C THR A 73 17.47 9.93 -12.59
N ALA A 74 17.48 10.29 -11.29
CA ALA A 74 16.90 9.45 -10.24
C ALA A 74 15.38 9.31 -10.41
N TRP A 75 14.69 10.40 -10.75
CA TRP A 75 13.26 10.38 -11.09
C TRP A 75 12.97 9.52 -12.30
N PHE A 76 13.76 9.64 -13.38
CA PHE A 76 13.59 8.83 -14.58
C PHE A 76 13.76 7.33 -14.29
N ILE A 77 14.80 6.95 -13.55
CA ILE A 77 15.03 5.56 -13.12
C ILE A 77 13.86 5.08 -12.25
N GLY A 78 13.38 5.90 -11.30
CA GLY A 78 12.24 5.57 -10.45
C GLY A 78 10.94 5.35 -11.22
N TYR A 79 10.66 6.19 -12.22
CA TYR A 79 9.51 6.00 -13.11
C TYR A 79 9.64 4.75 -13.98
N PHE A 80 10.85 4.46 -14.48
CA PHE A 80 11.10 3.26 -15.27
C PHE A 80 10.88 1.98 -14.44
N ILE A 81 11.42 1.93 -13.21
CA ILE A 81 11.19 0.83 -12.28
C ILE A 81 9.69 0.69 -11.97
N SER A 82 9.00 1.81 -11.72
CA SER A 82 7.56 1.82 -11.46
C SER A 82 6.76 1.25 -12.62
N ALA A 83 7.08 1.65 -13.85
CA ALA A 83 6.45 1.13 -15.07
C ALA A 83 6.70 -0.37 -15.25
N LEU A 84 7.92 -0.83 -14.98
CA LEU A 84 8.27 -2.25 -15.02
C LEU A 84 7.46 -3.05 -13.99
N VAL A 85 7.34 -2.56 -12.75
CA VAL A 85 6.54 -3.19 -11.70
C VAL A 85 5.07 -3.24 -12.09
N THR A 86 4.50 -2.16 -12.63
CA THR A 86 3.13 -2.13 -13.14
C THR A 86 2.91 -3.15 -14.27
N PHE A 87 3.87 -3.30 -15.18
CA PHE A 87 3.79 -4.30 -16.24
C PHE A 87 3.82 -5.73 -15.67
N LEU A 88 4.70 -5.99 -14.71
CA LEU A 88 4.80 -7.28 -14.02
C LEU A 88 3.51 -7.60 -13.25
N THR A 89 2.88 -6.63 -12.59
CA THR A 89 1.61 -6.86 -11.89
C THR A 89 0.49 -7.20 -12.87
N VAL A 90 0.37 -6.51 -14.00
CA VAL A 90 -0.60 -6.88 -15.06
C VAL A 90 -0.36 -8.31 -15.57
N TRP A 91 0.90 -8.65 -15.87
CA TRP A 91 1.24 -9.98 -16.36
C TRP A 91 0.92 -11.07 -15.34
N MET A 92 1.21 -10.84 -14.06
CA MET A 92 0.92 -11.75 -12.96
C MET A 92 -0.59 -11.91 -12.74
N PHE A 93 -1.34 -10.81 -12.66
CA PHE A 93 -2.80 -10.87 -12.43
C PHE A 93 -3.55 -11.53 -13.58
N LYS A 94 -3.06 -11.41 -14.82
CA LYS A 94 -3.61 -12.19 -15.95
C LYS A 94 -3.46 -13.71 -15.78
N LYS A 95 -2.50 -14.17 -14.98
CA LYS A 95 -2.29 -15.60 -14.67
C LYS A 95 -3.01 -16.05 -13.40
N VAL A 96 -3.16 -15.16 -12.42
CA VAL A 96 -3.82 -15.43 -11.13
C VAL A 96 -5.35 -15.40 -11.26
N GLN A 97 -5.91 -14.45 -12.02
CA GLN A 97 -7.36 -14.32 -12.16
C GLN A 97 -7.94 -15.49 -12.95
N ALA A 98 -8.96 -16.12 -12.37
CA ALA A 98 -9.72 -17.15 -13.06
C ALA A 98 -10.53 -16.53 -14.22
N PRO A 99 -10.69 -17.23 -15.36
CA PRO A 99 -11.56 -16.77 -16.42
C PRO A 99 -12.99 -16.54 -15.89
N GLN A 100 -13.61 -15.41 -16.26
CA GLN A 100 -14.94 -15.03 -15.76
C GLN A 100 -16.02 -16.09 -16.02
N SER A 101 -15.86 -16.90 -17.08
CA SER A 101 -16.75 -18.03 -17.41
C SER A 101 -16.73 -19.15 -16.37
N THR A 102 -15.64 -19.32 -15.61
CA THR A 102 -15.46 -20.40 -14.62
C THR A 102 -15.85 -19.99 -13.20
N ILE A 103 -15.94 -18.68 -12.94
CA ILE A 103 -16.31 -18.11 -11.64
C ILE A 103 -17.71 -18.55 -11.17
N PRO A 104 -18.79 -18.52 -11.99
CA PRO A 104 -20.11 -18.99 -11.55
C PRO A 104 -20.08 -20.43 -11.01
N THR A 105 -19.32 -21.33 -11.65
CA THR A 105 -19.18 -22.72 -11.22
C THR A 105 -18.45 -22.81 -9.89
N LYS A 106 -17.30 -22.12 -9.74
CA LYS A 106 -16.53 -22.08 -8.49
C LYS A 106 -17.34 -21.51 -7.32
N ILE A 107 -18.09 -20.42 -7.54
CA ILE A 107 -18.98 -19.83 -6.54
C ILE A 107 -20.08 -20.82 -6.15
N SER A 108 -20.71 -21.47 -7.14
CA SER A 108 -21.78 -22.44 -6.88
C SER A 108 -21.29 -23.66 -6.09
N GLU A 109 -20.07 -24.12 -6.34
CA GLU A 109 -19.44 -25.22 -5.60
C GLU A 109 -19.12 -24.83 -4.16
N MET A 110 -18.63 -23.61 -3.92
CA MET A 110 -18.37 -23.12 -2.57
C MET A 110 -19.65 -22.90 -1.76
N ILE A 111 -20.72 -22.39 -2.38
CA ILE A 111 -22.00 -22.15 -1.71
C ILE A 111 -22.67 -23.47 -1.29
N LYS A 112 -22.38 -24.62 -1.92
CA LYS A 112 -22.85 -25.93 -1.43
C LYS A 112 -22.39 -26.23 0.00
N GLN A 113 -21.30 -25.63 0.46
CA GLN A 113 -20.81 -25.76 1.83
C GLN A 113 -21.60 -24.88 2.81
N PHE A 114 -22.45 -23.97 2.31
CA PHE A 114 -23.24 -23.01 3.08
C PHE A 114 -24.70 -23.00 2.60
N PRO A 115 -25.57 -23.89 3.12
CA PRO A 115 -26.90 -24.14 2.58
C PRO A 115 -27.90 -22.97 2.71
N ASP A 116 -27.64 -21.99 3.59
CA ASP A 116 -28.56 -20.87 3.87
C ASP A 116 -28.25 -19.59 3.08
N MET A 117 -27.36 -19.63 2.08
CA MET A 117 -26.95 -18.42 1.35
C MET A 117 -27.53 -18.28 -0.05
N GLU A 118 -27.98 -17.05 -0.34
CA GLU A 118 -28.41 -16.65 -1.68
C GLU A 118 -27.21 -16.62 -2.64
N ILE A 119 -27.35 -17.33 -3.77
CA ILE A 119 -26.35 -17.33 -4.83
C ILE A 119 -26.27 -15.91 -5.43
N PRO A 120 -25.08 -15.27 -5.45
CA PRO A 120 -24.94 -13.95 -6.03
C PRO A 120 -25.31 -13.98 -7.52
N LYS A 121 -26.10 -12.99 -7.98
CA LYS A 121 -26.52 -12.91 -9.38
C LYS A 121 -25.31 -12.71 -10.29
N VAL A 122 -24.93 -13.76 -11.02
CA VAL A 122 -23.73 -13.79 -11.86
C VAL A 122 -23.96 -13.11 -13.21
N GLU A 123 -25.20 -13.10 -13.71
CA GLU A 123 -25.53 -12.49 -15.00
C GLU A 123 -25.30 -10.96 -15.00
N GLY A 124 -24.49 -10.48 -15.95
CA GLY A 124 -24.20 -9.05 -16.16
C GLY A 124 -23.30 -8.41 -15.08
N ASN A 125 -22.65 -9.22 -14.23
CA ASN A 125 -21.73 -8.76 -13.20
C ASN A 125 -20.37 -9.46 -13.36
N TYR A 126 -19.30 -8.70 -13.12
CA TYR A 126 -17.93 -9.21 -13.13
C TYR A 126 -17.42 -9.32 -11.70
N PHE A 127 -16.59 -10.34 -11.46
CA PHE A 127 -16.14 -10.69 -10.13
C PHE A 127 -14.64 -10.85 -10.10
N ILE A 128 -14.02 -10.28 -9.08
CA ILE A 128 -12.67 -10.59 -8.65
C ILE A 128 -12.78 -11.87 -7.83
N TYR A 129 -12.22 -12.97 -8.32
CA TYR A 129 -12.10 -14.20 -7.56
C TYR A 129 -10.65 -14.41 -7.15
N MET A 130 -10.39 -14.54 -5.85
CA MET A 130 -9.06 -14.82 -5.32
C MET A 130 -8.91 -16.32 -5.06
N ASP A 131 -8.18 -16.97 -5.97
CA ASP A 131 -7.85 -18.40 -5.83
C ASP A 131 -6.61 -18.55 -4.94
N TYR A 132 -6.81 -18.77 -3.64
CA TYR A 132 -5.72 -18.87 -2.67
C TYR A 132 -4.86 -20.14 -2.84
N ASP A 133 -5.37 -21.15 -3.54
CA ASP A 133 -4.67 -22.41 -3.75
C ASP A 133 -3.76 -22.39 -4.99
N SER A 134 -3.76 -21.29 -5.76
CA SER A 134 -2.89 -21.16 -6.92
C SER A 134 -1.43 -20.87 -6.52
N GLU A 135 -0.48 -21.52 -7.19
CA GLU A 135 0.96 -21.26 -6.99
C GLU A 135 1.31 -19.77 -7.21
N TYR A 136 0.58 -19.10 -8.10
CA TYR A 136 0.76 -17.67 -8.39
C TYR A 136 0.31 -16.76 -7.25
N SER A 137 -0.69 -17.17 -6.45
CA SER A 137 -1.12 -16.43 -5.25
C SER A 137 -0.03 -16.47 -4.17
N VAL A 138 0.70 -17.59 -4.05
CA VAL A 138 1.85 -17.71 -3.14
C VAL A 138 2.98 -16.77 -3.58
N TYR A 139 3.32 -16.75 -4.87
CA TYR A 139 4.35 -15.83 -5.39
C TYR A 139 3.96 -14.35 -5.21
N ALA A 140 2.70 -14.00 -5.48
CA ALA A 140 2.19 -12.65 -5.26
C ALA A 140 2.29 -12.24 -3.78
N GLY A 141 1.88 -13.12 -2.88
CA GLY A 141 1.99 -12.91 -1.43
C GLY A 141 3.44 -12.72 -0.97
N ALA A 142 4.36 -13.56 -1.45
CA ALA A 142 5.78 -13.44 -1.13
C ALA A 142 6.38 -12.12 -1.63
N LEU A 143 6.04 -11.69 -2.84
CA LEU A 143 6.52 -10.43 -3.41
C LEU A 143 6.02 -9.22 -2.61
N ILE A 144 4.73 -9.22 -2.24
CA ILE A 144 4.15 -8.18 -1.38
C ILE A 144 4.85 -8.14 -0.02
N PHE A 145 5.09 -9.30 0.60
CA PHE A 145 5.74 -9.40 1.90
C PHE A 145 7.18 -8.89 1.88
N ILE A 146 7.97 -9.27 0.87
CA ILE A 146 9.36 -8.79 0.71
C ILE A 146 9.38 -7.29 0.47
N GLY A 147 8.52 -6.78 -0.42
CA GLY A 147 8.40 -5.35 -0.70
C GLY A 147 8.02 -4.57 0.56
N PHE A 148 7.13 -5.12 1.37
CA PHE A 148 6.72 -4.56 2.65
C PHE A 148 7.87 -4.49 3.65
N ILE A 149 8.61 -5.58 3.88
CA ILE A 149 9.77 -5.59 4.78
C ILE A 149 10.84 -4.59 4.32
N ALA A 150 11.10 -4.51 3.02
CA ALA A 150 12.07 -3.57 2.47
C ALA A 150 11.65 -2.12 2.73
N ALA A 151 10.37 -1.78 2.50
CA ALA A 151 9.82 -0.46 2.77
C ALA A 151 9.87 -0.12 4.26
N GLU A 152 9.51 -1.08 5.13
CA GLU A 152 9.53 -0.92 6.58
C GLU A 152 10.97 -0.67 7.08
N PHE A 153 11.93 -1.49 6.66
CA PHE A 153 13.33 -1.33 7.05
C PHE A 153 13.92 0.02 6.61
N LEU A 154 13.63 0.46 5.38
CA LEU A 154 14.06 1.76 4.87
C LEU A 154 13.42 2.92 5.65
N SER A 155 12.13 2.80 5.98
CA SER A 155 11.40 3.83 6.72
C SER A 155 11.92 3.98 8.15
N ILE A 156 12.12 2.87 8.88
CA ILE A 156 12.63 2.86 10.26
C ILE A 156 14.05 3.43 10.29
N THR A 157 14.90 2.99 9.37
CA THR A 157 16.28 3.47 9.28
C THR A 157 16.32 4.98 9.01
N SER A 158 15.49 5.47 8.08
CA SER A 158 15.41 6.90 7.76
C SER A 158 14.92 7.72 8.96
N VAL A 159 13.87 7.26 9.66
CA VAL A 159 13.33 7.92 10.86
C VAL A 159 14.37 7.97 11.97
N TYR A 160 15.05 6.85 12.25
CA TYR A 160 16.10 6.78 13.27
C TYR A 160 17.23 7.78 12.99
N LEU A 161 17.71 7.83 11.73
CA LEU A 161 18.76 8.77 11.35
C LEU A 161 18.30 10.23 11.41
N ILE A 162 17.06 10.53 10.99
CA ILE A 162 16.47 11.87 11.11
C ILE A 162 16.44 12.32 12.58
N LEU A 163 15.97 11.46 13.49
CA LEU A 163 15.90 11.79 14.91
C LEU A 163 17.29 12.06 15.50
N LYS A 164 18.27 11.21 15.16
CA LYS A 164 19.66 11.40 15.60
C LYS A 164 20.23 12.74 15.10
N GLN A 165 19.96 13.11 13.85
CA GLN A 165 20.43 14.39 13.31
C GLN A 165 19.72 15.60 13.92
N LEU A 166 18.42 15.49 14.19
CA LEU A 166 17.68 16.53 14.89
C LEU A 166 18.26 16.77 16.29
N GLU A 167 18.67 15.72 17.01
CA GLU A 167 19.33 15.86 18.31
C GLU A 167 20.68 16.58 18.21
N VAL A 168 21.50 16.25 17.20
CA VAL A 168 22.78 16.93 16.95
C VAL A 168 22.57 18.42 16.60
N LYS A 169 21.54 18.73 15.81
CA LYS A 169 21.19 20.10 15.37
C LYS A 169 20.25 20.84 16.32
N LYS A 170 20.01 20.31 17.52
CA LYS A 170 19.09 20.93 18.50
C LYS A 170 19.47 22.37 18.84
N ALA A 171 20.77 22.68 18.86
CA ALA A 171 21.28 24.02 19.17
C ALA A 171 21.07 25.04 18.03
N SER A 172 20.94 24.61 16.77
CA SER A 172 20.75 25.48 15.61
C SER A 172 19.28 25.81 15.30
N PHE A 173 18.34 25.08 15.90
CA PHE A 173 16.91 25.30 15.67
C PHE A 173 16.25 26.06 16.83
N SER A 174 15.24 26.88 16.50
CA SER A 174 14.33 27.38 17.54
C SER A 174 13.60 26.21 18.21
N GLN A 175 13.27 26.34 19.49
CA GLN A 175 12.59 25.29 20.25
C GLN A 175 11.25 24.86 19.60
N ALA A 176 10.53 25.81 19.00
CA ALA A 176 9.29 25.54 18.27
C ALA A 176 9.53 24.75 16.97
N THR A 177 10.55 25.13 16.19
CA THR A 177 10.93 24.43 14.94
C THR A 177 11.41 23.02 15.21
N TYR A 178 12.17 22.81 16.29
CA TYR A 178 12.60 21.48 16.73
C TYR A 178 11.41 20.60 17.13
N LYS A 179 10.48 21.12 17.95
CA LYS A 179 9.27 20.38 18.37
C LYS A 179 8.39 20.00 17.17
N LEU A 180 8.17 20.93 16.24
CA LEU A 180 7.41 20.67 15.01
C LEU A 180 8.07 19.58 14.17
N HIS A 181 9.37 19.67 13.92
CA HIS A 181 10.06 18.64 13.14
C HIS A 181 10.02 17.29 13.85
N ARG A 182 10.27 17.21 15.15
CA ARG A 182 10.20 15.96 15.89
C ARG A 182 8.81 15.33 15.83
N GLN A 183 7.76 16.11 16.07
CA GLN A 183 6.37 15.63 16.01
C GLN A 183 5.99 15.16 14.60
N LEU A 184 6.36 15.90 13.56
CA LEU A 184 6.07 15.52 12.19
C LEU A 184 6.85 14.25 11.79
N THR A 185 8.09 14.07 12.26
CA THR A 185 8.89 12.85 11.96
C THR A 185 8.29 11.64 12.66
N ILE A 186 7.91 11.78 13.92
CA ILE A 186 7.25 10.72 14.68
C ILE A 186 5.89 10.39 14.07
N ALA A 187 5.07 11.40 13.72
CA ALA A 187 3.78 11.20 13.10
C ALA A 187 3.90 10.48 11.75
N LEU A 188 4.90 10.81 10.92
CA LEU A 188 5.15 10.10 9.66
C LEU A 188 5.63 8.67 9.89
N GLY A 189 6.54 8.45 10.84
CA GLY A 189 6.98 7.10 11.21
C GLY A 189 5.83 6.25 11.77
N VAL A 190 4.95 6.86 12.56
CA VAL A 190 3.76 6.23 13.11
C VAL A 190 2.69 6.02 12.03
N GLN A 191 2.54 6.88 11.03
CA GLN A 191 1.62 6.68 9.91
C GLN A 191 2.06 5.52 9.01
N VAL A 192 3.36 5.35 8.79
CA VAL A 192 3.90 4.16 8.11
C VAL A 192 3.64 2.89 8.93
N ASN A 193 3.62 2.99 10.25
CA ASN A 193 3.37 1.85 11.14
C ASN A 193 1.85 1.57 11.33
N LEU A 194 1.01 2.60 11.44
CA LEU A 194 -0.45 2.53 11.63
C LEU A 194 -1.21 2.28 10.32
N GLY A 195 -0.62 2.54 9.16
CA GLY A 195 -1.14 2.08 7.87
C GLY A 195 -1.29 0.55 7.78
N ASN A 196 -0.69 -0.19 8.74
CA ASN A 196 -0.69 -1.64 8.84
C ASN A 196 -1.67 -2.20 9.88
N GLY A 197 -2.44 -1.33 10.55
CA GLY A 197 -3.35 -1.71 11.62
C GLY A 197 -4.73 -1.10 11.44
N ALA A 198 -5.56 -1.68 10.58
CA ALA A 198 -7.00 -1.50 10.68
C ALA A 198 -7.46 -2.14 12.01
N GLY A 199 -7.64 -1.31 13.03
CA GLY A 199 -8.40 -1.66 14.24
C GLY A 199 -7.56 -1.96 15.48
N THR A 200 -7.13 -0.93 16.20
CA THR A 200 -7.27 -0.85 17.67
C THR A 200 -6.92 0.55 18.14
N TYR A 201 -7.95 1.37 18.33
CA TYR A 201 -7.85 2.56 19.17
C TYR A 201 -7.87 2.10 20.63
N THR A 202 -6.69 1.91 21.23
CA THR A 202 -6.55 1.80 22.69
C THR A 202 -5.48 2.76 23.19
N GLY A 203 -5.90 4.00 23.44
CA GLY A 203 -5.54 4.80 24.61
C GLY A 203 -4.07 5.10 24.94
N THR A 204 -3.10 4.78 24.07
CA THR A 204 -1.65 4.94 24.38
C THR A 204 -0.95 5.98 23.50
N THR A 205 -1.59 6.49 22.44
CA THR A 205 -1.03 7.57 21.60
C THR A 205 -1.07 8.95 22.26
N THR A 206 -1.95 9.17 23.24
CA THR A 206 -1.99 10.42 24.02
C THR A 206 -0.82 10.54 24.99
N SER A 207 -0.22 9.44 25.47
CA SER A 207 0.89 9.51 26.42
C SER A 207 2.21 9.93 25.77
N TRP A 208 2.48 9.52 24.53
CA TRP A 208 3.70 9.92 23.79
C TRP A 208 3.65 11.36 23.28
N LEU A 209 2.47 11.84 22.88
CA LEU A 209 2.27 13.26 22.56
C LEU A 209 2.40 14.14 23.81
N TRP A 210 1.88 13.69 24.97
CA TRP A 210 2.06 14.37 26.26
C TRP A 210 3.52 14.39 26.73
N TYR A 211 4.28 13.30 26.53
CA TYR A 211 5.70 13.28 26.87
C TYR A 211 6.55 14.23 26.00
N SER A 212 6.07 14.61 24.81
CA SER A 212 6.73 15.59 23.93
C SER A 212 6.40 17.06 24.25
N SER A 213 5.36 17.29 25.05
CA SER A 213 4.94 18.63 25.48
C SER A 213 5.84 19.19 26.58
N ASN A 214 6.29 18.32 27.49
CA ASN A 214 6.92 18.70 28.77
C ASN A 214 8.46 18.68 28.78
N TYR A 215 9.12 18.49 27.63
CA TYR A 215 10.57 18.61 27.47
C TYR A 215 10.95 19.45 26.24
#